data_AF-A0A645BHW8-F1
#
_entry.id   AF-A0A645BHW8-F1
#
_cell.length_a   1.000
_cell.length_b   1.000
_cell.length_c   1.000
_cell.angle_alpha   90.00
_cell.angle_beta   90.00
_cell.angle_gamma   90.00
#
_symmetry.space_group_name_H-M   'P 1'
#
loop_
_entity.id
_entity.type
_entity.pdbx_description
1 polymer ?
#
loop_
_entity_poly.entity_id
_entity_poly.type
_entity_poly.pdbx_seq_one_letter_code
_entity_poly.pdbx_strand_id
1 'polypeptide(L)'
;MKNPTKAVFENVQYGYGNVLDDTVASIKNSNLTYDLTNKNIDIDEEEDLVHFYNEIKKENISENMHTSKYIIEVIEEYERQCLQLTV
;
A
#
# COMPACT_ATOMS: atom_id res chain seq x y z
N MET A 1 -2.43 1.88 27.44
CA MET A 1 -3.02 1.32 26.20
C MET A 1 -4.17 0.39 26.57
N LYS A 2 -5.26 0.37 25.81
CA LYS A 2 -6.28 -0.68 25.98
C LYS A 2 -5.67 -2.02 25.54
N ASN A 3 -6.02 -3.12 26.22
CA ASN A 3 -5.55 -4.43 25.80
C ASN A 3 -6.17 -4.80 24.45
N PRO A 4 -5.40 -5.34 23.49
CA PRO A 4 -5.93 -5.77 22.21
C PRO A 4 -6.92 -6.92 22.42
N THR A 5 -8.06 -6.87 21.73
CA THR A 5 -8.99 -8.00 21.67
C THR A 5 -8.38 -9.07 20.77
N LYS A 6 -7.70 -10.05 21.38
CA LYS A 6 -6.96 -11.09 20.65
C LYS A 6 -7.80 -11.86 19.64
N ALA A 7 -9.10 -12.04 19.92
CA ALA A 7 -10.04 -12.76 19.06
C ALA A 7 -10.12 -12.23 17.61
N VAL A 8 -9.74 -10.98 17.34
CA VAL A 8 -9.73 -10.40 15.99
C VAL A 8 -8.50 -10.83 15.18
N PHE A 9 -7.40 -11.19 15.85
CA PHE A 9 -6.12 -11.53 15.21
C PHE A 9 -5.78 -13.03 15.30
N GLU A 10 -6.55 -13.79 16.08
CA GLU A 10 -6.37 -15.23 16.24
C GLU A 10 -7.09 -16.00 15.13
N ASN A 11 -6.53 -17.13 14.71
CA ASN A 11 -7.10 -18.04 13.69
C ASN A 11 -7.27 -17.44 12.28
N VAL A 12 -6.54 -16.37 11.97
CA VAL A 12 -6.43 -15.81 10.62
C VAL A 12 -5.34 -16.54 9.83
N GLN A 13 -5.63 -16.93 8.58
CA GLN A 13 -4.63 -17.51 7.68
C GLN A 13 -3.84 -16.42 6.95
N TYR A 14 -2.84 -15.86 7.63
CA TYR A 14 -1.97 -14.84 7.03
C TYR A 14 -1.20 -15.36 5.82
N GLY A 15 -1.08 -14.51 4.79
CA GLY A 15 -0.42 -14.86 3.52
C GLY A 15 -1.28 -15.68 2.56
N TYR A 16 -2.51 -16.03 2.93
CA TYR A 16 -3.44 -16.79 2.10
C TYR A 16 -4.84 -16.16 2.16
N GLY A 17 -5.35 -15.68 1.03
CA GLY A 17 -6.71 -15.13 0.93
C GLY A 17 -6.88 -13.69 1.41
N ASN A 18 -8.14 -13.25 1.55
CA ASN A 18 -8.49 -11.88 1.93
C ASN A 18 -8.64 -11.72 3.45
N VAL A 19 -7.55 -11.34 4.11
CA VAL A 19 -7.51 -11.15 5.57
C VAL A 19 -8.42 -10.02 6.06
N LEU A 20 -8.72 -9.01 5.23
CA LEU A 20 -9.58 -7.89 5.64
C LEU A 20 -11.02 -8.36 5.90
N ASP A 21 -11.55 -9.21 5.03
CA ASP A 21 -12.91 -9.74 5.15
C ASP A 21 -13.05 -10.61 6.41
N ASP A 22 -12.06 -11.48 6.66
CA ASP A 22 -12.01 -12.34 7.84
C ASP A 22 -11.91 -11.52 9.14
N THR A 23 -11.13 -10.44 9.11
CA THR A 23 -11.00 -9.51 10.23
C THR A 23 -12.34 -8.82 10.52
N VAL A 24 -13.02 -8.32 9.49
CA VAL A 24 -14.35 -7.68 9.63
C VAL A 24 -15.39 -8.68 10.17
N ALA A 25 -15.36 -9.92 9.73
CA ALA A 25 -16.24 -10.97 10.25
C ALA A 25 -15.97 -11.24 11.75
N SER A 26 -14.69 -11.31 12.14
CA SER A 26 -14.28 -11.55 13.53
C SER A 26 -14.67 -10.40 14.48
N ILE A 27 -14.57 -9.15 14.01
CA ILE A 27 -15.05 -7.97 14.74
C ILE A 27 -16.56 -8.06 14.98
N LYS A 28 -17.35 -8.36 13.93
CA LYS A 28 -18.81 -8.51 14.04
C LYS A 28 -19.20 -9.61 15.03
N ASN A 29 -18.54 -10.77 14.97
CA ASN A 29 -18.78 -11.88 15.88
C ASN A 29 -18.43 -11.55 17.35
N SER A 30 -17.51 -10.61 17.56
CA SER A 30 -17.10 -10.13 18.88
C SER A 30 -17.98 -8.99 19.42
N ASN A 31 -19.07 -8.63 18.74
CA ASN A 31 -19.94 -7.49 19.07
C ASN A 31 -19.17 -6.16 19.19
N LEU A 32 -18.15 -5.98 18.36
CA LEU A 32 -17.35 -4.75 18.27
C LEU A 32 -17.81 -3.90 17.08
N THR A 33 -17.56 -2.60 17.17
CA THR A 33 -17.78 -1.66 16.05
C THR A 33 -16.49 -1.46 15.27
N TYR A 34 -16.61 -1.30 13.95
CA TYR A 34 -15.52 -0.89 13.08
C TYR A 34 -15.95 0.25 12.17
N ASP A 35 -14.96 0.92 11.61
CA ASP A 35 -15.12 1.83 10.49
C ASP A 35 -14.02 1.56 9.47
N LEU A 36 -14.27 1.88 8.21
CA LEU A 36 -13.29 1.75 7.13
C LEU A 36 -12.81 3.13 6.72
N THR A 37 -11.50 3.26 6.54
CA THR A 37 -10.89 4.48 6.04
C THR A 37 -10.64 4.37 4.54
N ASN A 38 -9.99 5.40 3.97
CA ASN A 38 -9.60 5.40 2.57
C ASN A 38 -8.78 4.16 2.22
N LYS A 39 -9.06 3.57 1.06
CA LYS A 39 -8.22 2.52 0.49
C LYS A 39 -6.83 3.08 0.24
N ASN A 40 -5.83 2.42 0.80
CA ASN A 40 -4.43 2.62 0.44
C ASN A 40 -3.97 1.44 -0.44
N ILE A 41 -2.97 1.70 -1.27
CA ILE A 41 -2.34 0.69 -2.11
C ILE A 41 -0.91 0.54 -1.57
N ASP A 42 -0.52 -0.70 -1.30
CA ASP A 42 0.84 -1.03 -0.89
C ASP A 42 1.79 -0.93 -2.09
N ILE A 43 3.08 -0.69 -1.84
CA ILE A 43 4.11 -0.64 -2.89
C ILE A 43 4.97 -1.87 -2.70
N ASP A 44 4.73 -2.90 -3.51
CA ASP A 44 5.41 -4.18 -3.40
C ASP A 44 6.13 -4.58 -4.70
N GLU A 45 5.56 -4.23 -5.86
CA GLU A 45 6.08 -4.58 -7.18
C GLU A 45 6.56 -3.35 -7.97
N GLU A 46 7.40 -3.57 -9.00
CA GLU A 46 7.89 -2.48 -9.86
C GLU A 46 6.77 -1.69 -10.54
N GLU A 47 5.67 -2.37 -10.87
CA GLU A 47 4.48 -1.79 -11.49
C GLU A 47 3.81 -0.75 -10.57
N ASP A 48 3.91 -0.92 -9.25
CA ASP A 48 3.39 0.03 -8.27
C ASP A 48 4.19 1.34 -8.32
N LEU A 49 5.51 1.26 -8.45
CA LEU A 49 6.36 2.45 -8.59
C LEU A 49 5.97 3.25 -9.83
N VAL A 50 5.72 2.58 -10.96
CA VAL A 50 5.25 3.22 -12.20
C VAL A 50 3.86 3.82 -12.02
N HIS A 51 2.95 3.12 -11.35
CA HIS A 51 1.61 3.64 -11.05
C HIS A 51 1.70 4.93 -10.24
N PHE A 52 2.42 4.92 -9.12
CA PHE A 52 2.56 6.07 -8.24
C PHE A 52 3.34 7.23 -8.89
N TYR A 53 4.37 6.94 -9.70
CA TYR A 53 5.07 7.96 -10.47
C TYR A 53 4.10 8.74 -11.39
N ASN A 54 3.22 8.03 -12.09
CA ASN A 54 2.21 8.65 -12.95
C ASN A 54 1.21 9.49 -12.16
N GLU A 55 0.76 9.03 -11.00
CA GLU A 55 -0.15 9.79 -10.14
C GLU A 55 0.51 11.05 -9.55
N ILE A 56 1.82 11.02 -9.28
CA ILE A 56 2.60 12.20 -8.90
C ILE A 56 2.68 13.19 -10.07
N LYS A 57 3.00 12.73 -11.29
CA LYS A 57 3.05 13.59 -12.48
C LYS A 57 1.70 14.22 -12.84
N LYS A 58 0.58 13.56 -12.49
CA LYS A 58 -0.79 14.11 -12.63
C LYS A 58 -1.18 15.05 -11.48
N GLU A 59 -0.30 15.28 -10.51
CA GLU A 59 -0.55 16.08 -9.30
C GLU A 59 -1.65 15.51 -8.38
N ASN A 60 -2.01 14.23 -8.54
CA ASN A 60 -2.94 13.54 -7.64
C ASN A 60 -2.26 13.17 -6.31
N ILE A 61 -0.93 13.07 -6.31
CA ILE A 61 -0.09 12.82 -5.13
C ILE A 61 0.98 13.91 -5.05
N SER A 62 1.20 14.43 -3.85
CA SER A 62 2.19 15.48 -3.63
C SER A 62 3.61 14.97 -3.89
N GLU A 63 4.33 15.63 -4.78
CA GLU A 63 5.75 15.40 -5.05
C GLU A 63 6.65 15.68 -3.83
N ASN A 64 6.17 16.44 -2.85
CA ASN A 64 6.97 16.88 -1.71
C ASN A 64 7.13 15.82 -0.61
N MET A 65 6.38 14.71 -0.68
CA MET A 65 6.52 13.59 0.25
C MET A 65 7.83 12.84 0.03
N HIS A 66 8.42 12.30 1.09
CA HIS A 66 9.66 11.51 0.99
C HIS A 66 9.52 10.31 0.05
N THR A 67 8.41 9.59 0.15
CA THR A 67 8.10 8.46 -0.74
C THR A 67 8.00 8.91 -2.20
N SER A 68 7.33 10.04 -2.47
CA SER A 68 7.22 10.57 -3.83
C SER A 68 8.58 10.93 -4.42
N LYS A 69 9.45 11.57 -3.65
CA LYS A 69 10.82 11.91 -4.08
C LYS A 69 11.63 10.66 -4.42
N TYR A 70 11.53 9.63 -3.58
CA TYR A 70 12.17 8.34 -3.82
C TYR A 70 11.66 7.69 -5.11
N ILE A 71 10.33 7.63 -5.31
CA ILE A 71 9.73 7.06 -6.52
C ILE A 71 10.20 7.81 -7.78
N ILE A 72 10.21 9.15 -7.75
CA ILE A 72 10.71 9.97 -8.86
C ILE A 72 12.16 9.64 -9.15
N GLU A 73 13.02 9.60 -8.13
CA GLU A 73 14.44 9.31 -8.28
C GLU A 73 14.70 7.96 -8.93
N VAL A 74 14.04 6.90 -8.44
CA VAL A 74 14.18 5.53 -8.93
C VAL A 74 13.73 5.41 -10.39
N ILE A 75 12.55 5.90 -10.72
CA ILE A 75 12.00 5.78 -12.07
C ILE A 75 12.82 6.60 -13.07
N GLU A 76 13.17 7.85 -12.74
CA GLU A 76 13.94 8.69 -13.66
C GLU A 76 15.39 8.20 -13.82
N GLU A 77 15.98 7.57 -12.79
CA GLU A 77 17.28 6.90 -12.95
C GLU A 77 17.20 5.71 -13.89
N TYR A 78 16.19 4.86 -13.73
CA TYR A 78 15.96 3.73 -14.61
C TYR A 78 15.80 4.16 -16.08
N GLU A 79 14.96 5.17 -16.33
CA GLU A 79 14.75 5.74 -17.67
C GLU A 79 16.05 6.29 -18.28
N ARG A 80 16.88 6.98 -17.49
CA ARG A 80 18.19 7.48 -17.93
C ARG A 80 19.12 6.34 -18.34
N GLN A 81 19.16 5.25 -17.56
CA GLN A 81 20.00 4.09 -17.87
C GLN A 81 19.54 3.38 -19.15
N CYS A 82 18.23 3.21 -19.34
CA CYS A 82 17.69 2.62 -20.58
C CYS A 82 18.07 3.45 -21.81
N LEU A 83 17.99 4.78 -21.74
CA LEU A 83 18.36 5.67 -22.83
C LEU A 83 19.84 5.55 -23.21
N GLN A 84 20.73 5.37 -22.24
CA GLN A 84 22.17 5.19 -22.49
C GLN A 84 22.51 3.87 -23.18
N LEU A 85 21.68 2.83 -23.02
CA LEU A 85 21.88 1.52 -23.66
C LEU A 85 21.41 1.47 -25.12
N THR A 86 20.65 2.48 -25.56
CA THR A 86 20.12 2.60 -26.93
C THR A 86 20.96 3.46 -27.88
N VAL A 87 22.10 4.00 -27.44
CA VAL A 87 23.04 4.82 -28.23
C VAL A 87 24.30 4.03 -28.56
#